data_AF-A0A3P8JVV0-F1
#
_entry.id   AF-A0A3P8JVV0-F1
#
_cell.length_a   1.000
_cell.length_b   1.000
_cell.length_c   1.000
_cell.angle_alpha   90.00
_cell.angle_beta   90.00
_cell.angle_gamma   90.00
#
_symmetry.space_group_name_H-M   'P 1'
#
loop_
_entity.id
_entity.type
_entity.pdbx_description
1 polymer ?
#
loop_
_entity_poly.entity_id
_entity_poly.type
_entity_poly.pdbx_seq_one_letter_code
_entity_poly.pdbx_strand_id
1 'polypeptide(L)' 'MGLPWANGDESEAAQAGQHLEMYFRETRVMRRERARLNQLQWTEDEFLELVPAMRVIWADPSIRTAFDQRAKVITENFVS' A
#
# COMPACT_ATOMS: atom_id res chain seq x y z
N MET A 1 5.20 -10.17 4.05
CA MET A 1 5.05 -9.21 5.18
C MET A 1 4.10 -9.82 6.19
N GLY A 2 4.42 -9.82 7.49
CA GLY A 2 3.54 -10.34 8.55
C GLY A 2 2.46 -9.33 8.97
N LEU A 3 1.67 -8.86 8.01
CA LEU A 3 0.49 -8.05 8.34
C LEU A 3 -0.59 -8.98 8.91
N PRO A 4 -1.15 -8.68 10.10
CA PRO A 4 -2.22 -9.49 10.66
C PRO A 4 -3.53 -9.15 9.94
N TRP A 5 -3.71 -9.68 8.74
CA TRP A 5 -4.97 -9.57 7.98
C TRP A 5 -6.13 -10.07 8.83
N ALA A 6 -7.27 -9.35 8.84
CA ALA A 6 -8.39 -9.73 9.71
C ALA A 6 -8.88 -11.16 9.44
N ASN A 7 -8.78 -11.60 8.18
CA ASN A 7 -9.20 -12.93 7.72
C ASN A 7 -8.02 -13.87 7.41
N GLY A 8 -6.81 -13.55 7.87
CA GLY A 8 -5.60 -14.37 7.68
C GLY A 8 -4.93 -14.24 6.31
N ASP A 9 -3.85 -14.99 6.11
CA ASP A 9 -2.91 -14.87 4.98
C ASP A 9 -3.48 -15.36 3.63
N GLU A 10 -4.62 -16.05 3.64
CA GLU A 10 -5.32 -16.49 2.42
C GLU A 10 -6.42 -15.51 1.98
N SER A 11 -6.66 -14.46 2.76
CA SER A 11 -7.70 -13.46 2.48
C SER A 11 -7.44 -12.69 1.17
N GLU A 12 -8.52 -12.13 0.58
CA GLU A 12 -8.40 -11.27 -0.61
C GLU A 12 -7.47 -10.08 -0.37
N ALA A 13 -7.45 -9.52 0.84
CA ALA A 13 -6.54 -8.44 1.22
C ALA A 13 -5.08 -8.90 1.25
N ALA A 14 -4.82 -10.11 1.76
CA ALA A 14 -3.49 -10.70 1.73
C ALA A 14 -2.99 -10.94 0.30
N GLN A 15 -3.85 -11.49 -0.57
CA GLN A 15 -3.54 -11.72 -1.98
C GLN A 15 -3.31 -10.39 -2.73
N ALA A 16 -4.18 -9.39 -2.52
CA ALA A 16 -4.00 -8.05 -3.08
C ALA A 16 -2.70 -7.39 -2.59
N GLY A 17 -2.34 -7.58 -1.32
CA GLY A 17 -1.07 -7.14 -0.75
C GLY A 17 0.14 -7.78 -1.44
N GLN A 18 0.10 -9.10 -1.67
CA GLN A 18 1.14 -9.82 -2.42
C GLN A 18 1.23 -9.32 -3.87
N HIS A 19 0.10 -9.10 -4.53
CA HIS A 19 0.06 -8.55 -5.89
C HIS A 19 0.72 -7.18 -5.97
N LEU A 20 0.37 -6.25 -5.06
CA LEU A 20 1.03 -4.94 -4.99
C LEU A 20 2.53 -5.07 -4.72
N GLU A 21 2.94 -5.92 -3.78
CA GLU A 21 4.35 -6.14 -3.47
C GLU A 21 5.13 -6.65 -4.69
N MET A 22 4.56 -7.61 -5.43
CA MET A 22 5.14 -8.13 -6.67
C MET A 22 5.27 -7.03 -7.72
N TYR A 23 4.19 -6.30 -7.99
CA TYR A 23 4.20 -5.16 -8.91
C TYR A 23 5.30 -4.17 -8.55
N PHE A 24 5.41 -3.78 -7.27
CA PHE A 24 6.45 -2.84 -6.82
C PHE A 24 7.86 -3.41 -6.96
N ARG A 25 8.07 -4.71 -6.76
CA ARG A 25 9.40 -5.33 -6.95
C ARG A 25 9.81 -5.31 -8.42
N GLU A 26 8.91 -5.71 -9.31
CA GLU A 26 9.17 -5.82 -10.75
C GLU A 26 9.45 -4.46 -11.38
N THR A 27 8.67 -3.44 -11.01
CA THR A 27 8.78 -2.08 -11.58
C THR A 27 9.83 -1.20 -10.88
N ARG A 28 10.54 -1.73 -9.87
CA ARG A 28 11.49 -0.95 -9.04
C ARG A 28 12.61 -0.31 -9.83
N VAL A 29 13.22 -1.07 -10.74
CA VAL A 29 14.38 -0.61 -11.54
C VAL A 29 13.94 0.49 -12.51
N MET A 30 12.83 0.25 -13.22
CA MET A 30 12.23 1.24 -14.12
C MET A 30 11.93 2.54 -13.39
N ARG A 31 11.31 2.49 -12.20
CA ARG A 31 10.99 3.70 -11.43
C ARG A 31 12.22 4.50 -10.99
N ARG A 32 13.29 3.80 -10.60
CA ARG A 32 14.57 4.46 -10.25
C ARG A 32 15.16 5.18 -11.45
N GLU A 33 15.07 4.58 -12.64
CA GLU A 33 15.56 5.20 -13.87
C GLU A 33 14.71 6.42 -14.25
N ARG A 34 13.38 6.32 -14.19
CA ARG A 34 12.50 7.48 -14.41
C ARG A 34 12.81 8.63 -13.45
N ALA A 35 13.01 8.33 -12.16
CA ALA A 35 13.40 9.34 -11.17
C ALA A 35 14.76 9.98 -11.51
N ARG A 36 15.76 9.20 -11.94
CA ARG A 36 17.08 9.69 -12.36
C ARG A 36 16.97 10.65 -13.56
N LEU A 37 16.02 10.39 -14.45
CA LEU A 37 15.74 11.19 -15.65
C LEU A 37 14.78 12.38 -15.38
N ASN A 38 14.40 12.65 -14.12
CA ASN A 38 13.38 13.65 -13.76
C ASN A 38 12.03 13.44 -14.48
N GLN A 39 11.69 12.18 -14.75
CA GLN A 39 10.40 11.80 -15.31
C GLN A 39 9.39 11.48 -14.20
N LEU A 40 8.11 11.50 -14.56
CA LEU A 40 7.05 10.99 -13.69
C LEU A 40 7.37 9.55 -13.30
N GLN A 41 7.40 9.28 -11.99
CA GLN A 41 7.67 7.93 -11.49
C GLN A 41 6.51 6.97 -11.80
N TRP A 42 5.31 7.51 -11.99
CA TRP A 42 4.07 6.80 -12.26
C TRP A 42 3.28 7.56 -13.32
N THR A 43 2.72 6.84 -14.28
CA THR A 43 1.64 7.38 -15.12
C THR A 43 0.30 7.27 -14.38
N GLU A 44 -0.71 7.97 -14.88
CA GLU A 44 -2.07 7.82 -14.38
C GLU A 44 -2.58 6.40 -14.58
N ASP A 45 -2.33 5.80 -15.75
CA ASP A 45 -2.72 4.41 -16.04
C ASP A 45 -2.08 3.41 -15.06
N GLU A 46 -0.77 3.55 -14.80
CA GLU A 46 -0.05 2.72 -13.83
C GLU A 46 -0.61 2.87 -12.41
N PHE A 47 -1.12 4.05 -12.05
CA PHE A 47 -1.79 4.24 -10.77
C PHE A 47 -3.17 3.57 -10.75
N LEU A 48 -3.97 3.77 -11.80
CA LEU A 48 -5.32 3.24 -11.93
C LEU A 48 -5.33 1.70 -11.94
N GLU A 49 -4.31 1.05 -12.49
CA GLU A 49 -4.12 -0.40 -12.43
C GLU A 49 -4.02 -0.94 -10.98
N LEU A 50 -3.46 -0.15 -10.05
CA LEU A 50 -3.30 -0.57 -8.65
C LEU A 50 -4.51 -0.27 -7.78
N VAL A 51 -5.39 0.64 -8.19
CA VAL A 51 -6.55 1.09 -7.41
C VAL A 51 -7.43 -0.08 -6.94
N PRO A 52 -7.75 -1.11 -7.76
CA PRO A 52 -8.54 -2.25 -7.29
C PRO A 52 -7.90 -2.98 -6.11
N ALA A 53 -6.60 -3.29 -6.19
CA ALA A 53 -5.88 -3.97 -5.11
C ALA A 53 -5.80 -3.10 -3.85
N MET A 54 -5.57 -1.78 -4.01
CA MET A 54 -5.58 -0.85 -2.89
C MET A 54 -6.94 -0.78 -2.19
N ARG A 55 -8.05 -0.83 -2.94
CA ARG A 55 -9.41 -0.83 -2.38
C ARG A 55 -9.69 -2.09 -1.57
N VAL A 56 -9.25 -3.26 -2.04
CA VAL A 56 -9.40 -4.53 -1.33
C VAL A 56 -8.62 -4.50 -0.01
N ILE A 57 -7.37 -4.03 -0.04
CA ILE A 57 -6.54 -3.87 1.17
C ILE A 57 -7.21 -2.88 2.15
N TRP A 58 -7.71 -1.74 1.66
CA TRP A 58 -8.38 -0.74 2.50
C TRP A 58 -9.72 -1.21 3.08
N ALA A 59 -10.34 -2.21 2.46
CA ALA A 59 -11.56 -2.82 2.99
C ALA A 59 -11.27 -3.74 4.18
N ASP A 60 -10.04 -4.22 4.36
CA ASP A 60 -9.67 -5.06 5.50
C ASP A 60 -9.74 -4.26 6.82
N PRO A 61 -10.51 -4.73 7.82
CA PRO A 61 -10.65 -4.05 9.10
C PRO A 61 -9.34 -3.86 9.88
N SER A 62 -8.36 -4.77 9.72
CA SER A 62 -7.10 -4.66 10.44
C SER A 62 -6.25 -3.49 9.92
N ILE A 63 -6.34 -3.20 8.61
CA ILE A 63 -5.69 -2.04 7.99
C ILE A 63 -6.32 -0.74 8.48
N ARG A 64 -7.65 -0.66 8.54
CA ARG A 64 -8.33 0.53 9.09
C ARG A 64 -7.98 0.76 10.55
N THR A 65 -7.99 -0.30 11.35
CA THR A 65 -7.60 -0.26 12.76
C THR A 65 -6.16 0.24 12.93
N ALA A 66 -5.22 -0.27 12.14
CA ALA A 66 -3.83 0.16 12.16
C ALA A 66 -3.68 1.65 11.76
N PHE A 67 -4.46 2.10 10.77
CA PHE A 67 -4.46 3.50 10.34
C PHE A 67 -5.00 4.43 11.43
N ASP A 68 -6.10 4.05 12.09
CA ASP A 68 -6.69 4.82 13.19
C ASP A 68 -5.74 4.91 14.40
N GLN A 69 -5.03 3.81 14.71
CA GLN A 69 -3.99 3.81 15.75
C GLN A 69 -2.85 4.78 15.41
N ARG A 70 -2.40 4.81 14.15
CA ARG A 70 -1.40 5.78 13.70
C ARG A 70 -1.88 7.22 13.87
N ALA A 71 -3.14 7.50 13.52
CA ALA A 71 -3.71 8.83 13.68
C ALA A 71 -3.67 9.28 15.15
N LYS A 72 -4.03 8.39 16.09
CA LYS A 72 -3.96 8.65 17.54
C LYS A 72 -2.56 8.99 18.02
N VAL A 73 -1.55 8.20 17.64
CA VAL A 73 -0.15 8.45 18.02
C VAL A 73 0.35 9.80 17.50
N ILE A 74 -0.05 10.18 16.28
CA ILE A 74 0.31 11.49 15.74
C ILE A 74 -0.36 12.59 16.56
N THR A 75 -1.68 12.53 16.74
CA THR A 75 -2.40 13.56 17.47
C THR A 75 -1.94 13.70 18.92
N GLU A 76 -1.72 12.61 19.65
CA GLU A 76 -1.31 12.66 21.06
C GLU A 76 0.10 13.27 21.25
N ASN A 77 1.00 13.08 20.28
CA ASN A 77 2.34 13.67 20.32
C ASN A 77 2.39 15.16 19.93
N PHE A 78 1.33 15.71 19.33
CA PHE A 78 1.26 17.13 18.95
C PHE A 78 0.45 18.00 19.92
N VAL A 79 -0.25 17.42 20.91
CA VAL A 79 -1.00 18.15 21.94
C VAL A 79 -0.38 18.00 23.35
N SER A 80 0.88 17.54 23.43
CA SER A 80 1.67 17.49 24.68
C SER A 80 2.70 18.62 24.76
#